data_AF-E7BB78-F1
#
_entry.id   AF-E7BB78-F1
#
_cell.length_a   1.000
_cell.length_b   1.000
_cell.length_c   1.000
_cell.angle_alpha   90.00
_cell.angle_beta   90.00
_cell.angle_gamma   90.00
#
_symmetry.space_group_name_H-M   'P 1'
#
loop_
_entity.id
_entity.type
_entity.pdbx_description
1 polymer ?
#
loop_
_entity_poly.entity_id
_entity_poly.type
_entity_poly.pdbx_seq_one_letter_code
_entity_poly.pdbx_strand_id
1 'polypeptide(L)'
;MIDMNVPQVESFKILFVVQRLSDFVEMKRAAVSLKKFGYKCYILFCGVDSPPHDLIVLKEIEKSIADAEIDGVEVTNKELLMDSGESNCTAQEKKIKTRTKSNLREILKSIKDWYKEYTTKLSQLKIKKPRALRPPITFIRRLRHYIKYLQFLVGSIIYVVVHFSLSLMYLPIFYVPVIYRFNYSQFKKIIKSGQYKLIILPEDIVGKVTPLIIKSGHSLKVPSVILPYTIANQTEAFQALKDRDEFQVKRHFFNKVIGNLCRSWVMKDETRRVLRLPAEHVIGHLITRSSPPDPWMMNSGYANVIAIENEKMFEYYRNSGIPASKMKITGACYDDNLAYYCMNKESERGQLYQELGIKSNKPFFLIGGFPNQITANPPGFDFEDAEDAVNFIVGCLDVFKKDYEIIFRPHPNFLELSDYFAKKNILVTQIDTARLVALSDVYLAFASATIRWAIACGVPTINYDMFYYDFSDYKEVNGVLNVCTKDEFKLAMNTISEQEQFIAIKKQLEIEKRQWGNLDGKSAYRINDLIRGLIHLKKVPRKAY
;
A
#
# COMPACT_ATOMS: atom_id res chain seq x y z
N MET A 1 -10.07 -37.02 3.41
CA MET A 1 -10.88 -35.94 4.01
C MET A 1 -11.45 -36.46 5.30
N ILE A 2 -10.95 -36.00 6.44
CA ILE A 2 -11.58 -36.25 7.73
C ILE A 2 -12.66 -35.19 7.87
N ASP A 3 -13.91 -35.60 7.80
CA ASP A 3 -15.08 -34.75 7.98
C ASP A 3 -15.17 -34.38 9.47
N MET A 4 -14.35 -33.41 9.88
CA MET A 4 -14.42 -32.86 11.22
C MET A 4 -15.68 -32.00 11.28
N ASN A 5 -16.64 -32.41 12.11
CA ASN A 5 -17.80 -31.60 12.51
C ASN A 5 -17.31 -30.28 13.13
N VAL A 6 -17.02 -29.28 12.29
CA VAL A 6 -16.73 -27.92 12.73
C VAL A 6 -18.05 -27.33 13.21
N PRO A 7 -18.15 -26.89 14.48
CA PRO A 7 -19.37 -26.27 14.98
C PRO A 7 -19.74 -25.09 14.08
N GLN A 8 -20.96 -25.07 13.53
CA GLN A 8 -21.43 -23.95 12.72
C GLN A 8 -21.38 -22.68 13.55
N VAL A 9 -20.49 -21.76 13.17
CA VAL A 9 -20.40 -20.44 13.78
C VAL A 9 -21.63 -19.65 13.31
N GLU A 10 -22.22 -18.83 14.18
CA GLU A 10 -23.13 -17.77 13.72
C GLU A 10 -22.45 -17.01 12.58
N SER A 11 -23.13 -16.86 11.44
CA SER A 11 -22.57 -16.27 10.22
C SER A 11 -22.18 -14.79 10.44
N PHE A 12 -20.99 -14.54 11.01
CA PHE A 12 -20.47 -13.21 11.24
C PHE A 12 -19.90 -12.62 9.94
N LYS A 13 -20.06 -11.30 9.79
CA LYS A 13 -19.47 -10.54 8.69
C LYS A 13 -18.08 -10.03 9.08
N ILE A 14 -17.09 -10.34 8.25
CA ILE A 14 -15.70 -9.89 8.36
C ILE A 14 -15.41 -8.90 7.23
N LEU A 15 -14.78 -7.78 7.55
CA LEU A 15 -14.38 -6.75 6.59
C LEU A 15 -12.88 -6.83 6.34
N PHE A 16 -12.46 -7.17 5.12
CA PHE A 16 -11.07 -7.19 4.69
C PHE A 16 -10.73 -5.88 3.99
N VAL A 17 -9.63 -5.22 4.37
CA VAL A 17 -9.25 -3.92 3.82
C VAL A 17 -8.19 -4.11 2.74
N VAL A 18 -8.41 -3.52 1.56
CA VAL A 18 -7.55 -3.64 0.38
C VAL A 18 -7.29 -2.27 -0.21
N GLN A 19 -6.03 -1.95 -0.52
CA GLN A 19 -5.65 -0.74 -1.26
C GLN A 19 -5.03 -1.10 -2.61
N ARG A 20 -4.24 -2.17 -2.68
CA ARG A 20 -3.46 -2.58 -3.86
C ARG A 20 -3.79 -4.01 -4.30
N LEU A 21 -3.32 -4.39 -5.50
CA LEU A 21 -3.53 -5.74 -6.02
C LEU A 21 -2.87 -6.82 -5.15
N SER A 22 -1.66 -6.56 -4.64
CA SER A 22 -0.97 -7.45 -3.70
C SER A 22 -1.77 -7.68 -2.43
N ASP A 23 -2.36 -6.61 -1.86
CA ASP A 23 -3.26 -6.72 -0.71
C ASP A 23 -4.44 -7.62 -1.04
N PHE A 24 -5.04 -7.42 -2.23
CA PHE A 24 -6.22 -8.18 -2.64
C PHE A 24 -5.92 -9.67 -2.75
N VAL A 25 -4.81 -10.06 -3.39
CA VAL A 25 -4.44 -11.48 -3.55
C VAL A 25 -4.36 -12.18 -2.18
N GLU A 26 -3.73 -11.53 -1.21
CA GLU A 26 -3.51 -12.12 0.11
C GLU A 26 -4.76 -12.08 0.99
N MET A 27 -5.50 -10.96 0.96
CA MET A 27 -6.79 -10.86 1.66
C MET A 27 -7.84 -11.80 1.06
N LYS A 28 -7.81 -12.04 -0.24
CA LYS A 28 -8.65 -13.03 -0.92
C LYS A 28 -8.34 -14.44 -0.43
N ARG A 29 -7.06 -14.82 -0.36
CA ARG A 29 -6.65 -16.13 0.15
C ARG A 29 -7.14 -16.35 1.59
N ALA A 30 -7.02 -15.32 2.43
CA ALA A 30 -7.55 -15.34 3.79
C ALA A 30 -9.08 -15.42 3.82
N ALA A 31 -9.78 -14.65 2.99
CA ALA A 31 -11.23 -14.67 2.88
C ALA A 31 -11.75 -16.04 2.47
N VAL A 32 -11.22 -16.64 1.41
CA VAL A 32 -11.57 -17.99 0.95
C VAL A 32 -11.35 -19.03 2.05
N SER A 33 -10.23 -18.93 2.76
CA SER A 33 -9.93 -19.83 3.88
C SER A 33 -10.93 -19.68 5.02
N LEU A 34 -11.34 -18.45 5.32
CA LEU A 34 -12.29 -18.15 6.40
C LEU A 34 -13.75 -18.51 6.04
N LYS A 35 -14.15 -18.43 4.76
CA LYS A 35 -15.48 -18.87 4.32
C LYS A 35 -15.76 -20.34 4.63
N LYS A 36 -14.72 -21.20 4.62
CA LYS A 36 -14.82 -22.62 5.01
C LYS A 36 -15.30 -22.81 6.45
N PHE A 37 -15.16 -21.80 7.31
CA PHE A 37 -15.62 -21.79 8.70
C PHE A 37 -16.98 -21.07 8.89
N GLY A 38 -17.67 -20.68 7.80
CA GLY A 38 -19.00 -20.09 7.83
C GLY A 38 -19.05 -18.56 7.95
N TYR A 39 -17.91 -17.87 7.84
CA TYR A 39 -17.90 -16.39 7.81
C TYR A 39 -18.38 -15.84 6.47
N LYS A 40 -18.99 -14.65 6.53
CA LYS A 40 -19.24 -13.82 5.36
C LYS A 40 -18.13 -12.78 5.20
N CYS A 41 -17.38 -12.87 4.12
CA CYS A 41 -16.17 -12.09 3.86
C CYS A 41 -16.45 -10.98 2.84
N TYR A 42 -16.35 -9.73 3.27
CA TYR A 42 -16.53 -8.56 2.42
C TYR A 42 -15.21 -7.81 2.24
N ILE A 43 -14.96 -7.28 1.05
CA ILE A 43 -13.79 -6.44 0.77
C ILE A 43 -14.16 -4.96 0.89
N LEU A 44 -13.40 -4.19 1.65
CA LEU A 44 -13.38 -2.74 1.56
C LEU A 44 -12.22 -2.31 0.66
N PHE A 45 -12.56 -1.86 -0.55
CA PHE A 45 -11.57 -1.31 -1.46
C PHE A 45 -11.41 0.21 -1.25
N CYS A 46 -10.20 0.62 -0.89
CA CYS A 46 -9.86 2.02 -0.61
C CYS A 46 -9.10 2.71 -1.75
N GLY A 47 -8.51 1.94 -2.68
CA GLY A 47 -7.67 2.44 -3.78
C GLY A 47 -6.34 3.07 -3.34
N VAL A 48 -5.53 3.42 -4.33
CA VAL A 48 -4.25 4.16 -4.16
C VAL A 48 -4.22 5.48 -4.93
N ASP A 49 -5.40 6.02 -5.26
CA ASP A 49 -5.56 7.23 -6.08
C ASP A 49 -4.91 7.09 -7.47
N SER A 50 -4.90 5.86 -8.03
CA SER A 50 -4.41 5.57 -9.38
C SER A 50 -5.50 4.84 -10.16
N PRO A 51 -6.30 5.53 -10.99
CA PRO A 51 -7.45 4.92 -11.66
C PRO A 51 -7.14 3.64 -12.46
N PRO A 52 -6.02 3.55 -13.22
CA PRO A 52 -5.69 2.32 -13.94
C PRO A 52 -5.43 1.14 -13.00
N HIS A 53 -4.68 1.34 -11.91
CA HIS A 53 -4.40 0.28 -10.95
C HIS A 53 -5.65 -0.07 -10.14
N ASP A 54 -6.43 0.93 -9.74
CA ASP A 54 -7.65 0.73 -8.97
C ASP A 54 -8.70 -0.07 -9.76
N LEU A 55 -8.81 0.19 -11.07
CA LEU A 55 -9.70 -0.56 -11.96
C LEU A 55 -9.30 -2.03 -12.09
N ILE A 56 -8.00 -2.33 -12.13
CA ILE A 56 -7.50 -3.72 -12.17
C ILE A 56 -7.92 -4.47 -10.91
N VAL A 57 -7.75 -3.85 -9.73
CA VAL A 57 -8.13 -4.47 -8.45
C VAL A 57 -9.64 -4.66 -8.37
N LEU A 58 -10.43 -3.68 -8.78
CA LEU A 58 -11.90 -3.78 -8.80
C LEU A 58 -12.39 -4.91 -9.68
N LYS A 59 -11.82 -5.09 -10.88
CA LYS A 59 -12.17 -6.22 -11.77
C LYS A 59 -11.87 -7.57 -11.12
N GLU A 60 -10.75 -7.70 -10.43
CA GLU A 60 -10.37 -8.93 -9.73
C GLU A 60 -11.27 -9.20 -8.51
N ILE A 61 -11.72 -8.14 -7.81
CA ILE A 61 -12.74 -8.24 -6.76
C ILE A 61 -14.08 -8.70 -7.34
N GLU A 62 -14.56 -8.09 -8.43
CA GLU A 62 -15.82 -8.44 -9.09
C GLU A 62 -15.82 -9.90 -9.56
N LYS A 63 -14.71 -10.35 -10.16
CA LYS A 63 -14.50 -11.75 -10.53
C LYS A 63 -14.59 -12.68 -9.31
N SER A 64 -13.91 -12.35 -8.21
CA SER A 64 -13.98 -13.17 -6.99
C SER A 64 -15.35 -13.19 -6.32
N ILE A 65 -16.18 -12.14 -6.50
CA ILE A 65 -17.60 -12.18 -6.08
C ILE A 65 -18.37 -13.16 -6.97
N ALA A 66 -18.15 -13.10 -8.30
CA ALA A 66 -18.81 -14.00 -9.25
C ALA A 66 -18.44 -15.47 -9.01
N ASP A 67 -17.18 -15.74 -8.67
CA ASP A 67 -16.64 -17.07 -8.33
C ASP A 67 -17.01 -17.51 -6.90
N ALA A 68 -17.80 -16.71 -6.17
CA ALA A 68 -18.21 -16.92 -4.78
C ALA A 68 -17.04 -17.05 -3.77
N GLU A 69 -15.84 -16.61 -4.14
CA GLU A 69 -14.65 -16.56 -3.28
C GLU A 69 -14.80 -15.53 -2.15
N ILE A 70 -15.56 -14.45 -2.41
CA ILE A 70 -15.92 -13.40 -1.45
C ILE A 70 -17.42 -13.06 -1.57
N ASP A 71 -18.01 -12.44 -0.53
CA ASP A 71 -19.46 -12.21 -0.43
C ASP A 71 -19.92 -10.82 -0.86
N GLY A 72 -18.98 -9.89 -1.07
CA GLY A 72 -19.30 -8.56 -1.57
C GLY A 72 -18.17 -7.55 -1.41
N VAL A 73 -18.43 -6.33 -1.87
CA VAL A 73 -17.49 -5.21 -1.84
C VAL A 73 -18.13 -3.94 -1.29
N GLU A 74 -17.37 -3.21 -0.49
CA GLU A 74 -17.61 -1.84 -0.04
C GLU A 74 -16.57 -0.94 -0.72
N VAL A 75 -16.99 0.19 -1.29
CA VAL A 75 -16.06 1.14 -1.93
C VAL A 75 -16.19 2.50 -1.26
N THR A 76 -15.05 3.05 -0.80
CA THR A 76 -15.01 4.34 -0.10
C THR A 76 -15.37 5.53 -1.00
N ASN A 77 -15.06 5.41 -2.29
CA ASN A 77 -15.35 6.41 -3.31
C ASN A 77 -16.26 5.82 -4.40
N LYS A 78 -17.57 6.01 -4.26
CA LYS A 78 -18.57 5.54 -5.24
C LYS A 78 -18.34 6.08 -6.66
N GLU A 79 -17.56 7.14 -6.82
CA GLU A 79 -17.21 7.69 -8.14
C GLU A 79 -16.38 6.70 -8.96
N LEU A 80 -15.55 5.87 -8.31
CA LEU A 80 -14.73 4.85 -8.99
C LEU A 80 -15.56 3.71 -9.60
N LEU A 81 -16.74 3.42 -9.04
CA LEU A 81 -17.65 2.41 -9.57
C LEU A 81 -18.46 2.88 -10.79
N MET A 82 -18.54 4.20 -11.01
CA MET A 82 -19.35 4.76 -12.10
C MET A 82 -18.61 4.76 -13.45
N ASP A 83 -17.27 4.69 -13.45
CA ASP A 83 -16.46 4.63 -14.67
C ASP A 83 -16.12 3.18 -15.09
N SER A 84 -16.34 2.17 -14.24
CA SER A 84 -16.07 0.76 -14.57
C SER A 84 -17.22 0.04 -15.28
N GLY A 85 -18.42 0.62 -15.31
CA GLY A 85 -19.57 0.10 -16.05
C GLY A 85 -19.94 0.98 -17.22
N GLU A 86 -19.99 0.43 -18.43
CA GLU A 86 -20.78 0.99 -19.53
C GLU A 86 -22.26 1.01 -19.11
N SER A 87 -22.69 2.05 -18.40
CA SER A 87 -24.11 2.31 -18.24
C SER A 87 -24.41 3.80 -18.09
N ASN A 88 -25.40 4.21 -18.87
CA ASN A 88 -26.00 5.53 -18.93
C ASN A 88 -26.39 6.06 -17.54
N CYS A 89 -25.55 6.91 -16.94
CA CYS A 89 -25.95 7.61 -15.72
C CYS A 89 -26.63 8.95 -16.05
N THR A 90 -27.84 9.09 -15.52
CA THR A 90 -28.81 10.17 -15.76
C THR A 90 -28.25 11.56 -15.44
N ALA A 91 -28.77 12.58 -16.16
CA ALA A 91 -28.33 13.98 -16.14
C ALA A 91 -28.37 14.69 -14.75
N GLN A 92 -28.85 14.02 -13.70
CA GLN A 92 -29.12 14.60 -12.40
C GLN A 92 -27.91 14.57 -11.45
N GLU A 93 -27.02 13.57 -11.56
CA GLU A 93 -25.80 13.49 -10.73
C GLU A 93 -24.64 14.31 -11.28
N LYS A 94 -24.51 14.41 -12.62
CA LYS A 94 -23.64 15.42 -13.26
C LYS A 94 -24.01 16.84 -12.79
N LYS A 95 -25.29 17.10 -12.47
CA LYS A 95 -25.81 18.39 -12.02
C LYS A 95 -25.35 18.80 -10.61
N ILE A 96 -24.99 17.87 -9.73
CA ILE A 96 -24.61 18.18 -8.33
C ILE A 96 -23.12 18.53 -8.21
N LYS A 97 -22.22 17.79 -8.89
CA LYS A 97 -20.78 18.10 -8.93
C LYS A 97 -20.46 19.33 -9.78
N THR A 98 -21.20 19.54 -10.87
CA THR A 98 -21.13 20.81 -11.60
C THR A 98 -21.65 21.94 -10.74
N ARG A 99 -22.73 21.77 -9.95
CA ARG A 99 -23.25 22.84 -9.09
C ARG A 99 -22.27 23.35 -8.04
N THR A 100 -21.52 22.51 -7.34
CA THR A 100 -20.62 23.00 -6.26
C THR A 100 -19.34 23.62 -6.80
N LYS A 101 -18.72 23.03 -7.83
CA LYS A 101 -17.57 23.66 -8.52
C LYS A 101 -17.98 24.85 -9.40
N SER A 102 -19.17 24.85 -10.01
CA SER A 102 -19.69 25.99 -10.77
C SER A 102 -20.16 27.11 -9.84
N ASN A 103 -20.83 26.82 -8.72
CA ASN A 103 -21.25 27.87 -7.78
C ASN A 103 -20.03 28.63 -7.23
N LEU A 104 -18.95 27.94 -6.86
CA LEU A 104 -17.78 28.64 -6.34
C LEU A 104 -16.98 29.37 -7.42
N ARG A 105 -16.87 28.79 -8.62
CA ARG A 105 -16.28 29.49 -9.79
C ARG A 105 -17.13 30.68 -10.21
N GLU A 106 -18.45 30.59 -10.12
CA GLU A 106 -19.38 31.68 -10.39
C GLU A 106 -19.33 32.76 -9.32
N ILE A 107 -19.16 32.41 -8.04
CA ILE A 107 -18.91 33.38 -6.96
C ILE A 107 -17.57 34.08 -7.19
N LEU A 108 -16.49 33.35 -7.44
CA LEU A 108 -15.17 33.96 -7.71
C LEU A 108 -15.19 34.81 -8.99
N LYS A 109 -15.89 34.35 -10.02
CA LYS A 109 -16.10 35.11 -11.26
C LYS A 109 -16.94 36.36 -11.02
N SER A 110 -18.04 36.26 -10.27
CA SER A 110 -18.90 37.38 -9.90
C SER A 110 -18.14 38.43 -9.09
N ILE A 111 -17.31 38.01 -8.13
CA ILE A 111 -16.47 38.90 -7.35
C ILE A 111 -15.40 39.56 -8.24
N LYS A 112 -14.76 38.79 -9.13
CA LYS A 112 -13.75 39.29 -10.08
C LYS A 112 -14.35 40.28 -11.09
N ASP A 113 -15.53 39.97 -11.61
CA ASP A 113 -16.28 40.80 -12.56
C ASP A 113 -16.78 42.07 -11.87
N TRP A 114 -17.29 41.98 -10.63
CA TRP A 114 -17.63 43.13 -9.80
C TRP A 114 -16.41 44.04 -9.57
N TYR A 115 -15.26 43.46 -9.20
CA TYR A 115 -14.02 44.22 -9.00
C TYR A 115 -13.55 44.89 -10.30
N LYS A 116 -13.65 44.20 -11.45
CA LYS A 116 -13.28 44.72 -12.77
C LYS A 116 -14.21 45.84 -13.24
N GLU A 117 -15.52 45.69 -13.06
CA GLU A 117 -16.51 46.72 -13.41
C GLU A 117 -16.34 47.95 -12.52
N TYR A 118 -16.11 47.73 -11.23
CA TYR A 118 -15.96 48.78 -10.24
C TYR A 118 -14.65 49.58 -10.42
N THR A 119 -13.52 48.92 -10.70
CA THR A 119 -12.25 49.57 -11.05
C THR A 119 -12.33 50.34 -12.38
N THR A 120 -13.10 49.85 -13.35
CA THR A 120 -13.36 50.55 -14.62
C THR A 120 -14.19 51.82 -14.41
N LYS A 121 -15.22 51.79 -13.57
CA LYS A 121 -16.00 52.99 -13.20
C LYS A 121 -15.15 54.04 -12.46
N LEU A 122 -14.15 53.61 -11.69
CA LEU A 122 -13.20 54.49 -11.00
C LEU A 122 -12.13 55.09 -11.92
N SER A 123 -11.63 54.35 -12.91
CA SER A 123 -10.69 54.89 -13.89
C SER A 123 -11.33 55.97 -14.77
N GLN A 124 -12.64 55.87 -15.02
CA GLN A 124 -13.45 56.91 -15.67
C GLN A 124 -13.69 58.15 -14.77
N LEU A 125 -13.53 58.02 -13.45
CA LEU A 125 -13.56 59.14 -12.51
C LEU A 125 -12.19 59.84 -12.38
N LYS A 126 -11.18 59.46 -13.19
CA LYS A 126 -9.91 60.19 -13.28
C LYS A 126 -10.16 61.66 -13.64
N ILE A 127 -9.72 62.50 -12.70
CA ILE A 127 -9.96 63.93 -12.57
C ILE A 127 -9.50 64.70 -13.82
N LYS A 128 -10.43 65.36 -14.53
CA LYS A 128 -10.08 66.63 -15.20
C LYS A 128 -9.83 67.65 -14.09
N LYS A 129 -8.62 68.24 -14.03
CA LYS A 129 -8.25 69.26 -13.03
C LYS A 129 -9.36 70.31 -12.92
N PRO A 130 -9.92 70.58 -11.73
CA PRO A 130 -11.02 71.53 -11.61
C PRO A 130 -10.51 72.95 -11.85
N ARG A 131 -11.06 73.64 -12.85
CA ARG A 131 -10.98 75.11 -12.95
C ARG A 131 -11.76 75.74 -11.80
N ALA A 132 -11.20 76.78 -11.19
CA ALA A 132 -11.67 77.45 -9.99
C ALA A 132 -13.17 77.86 -10.08
N LEU A 133 -14.02 77.27 -9.24
CA LEU A 133 -15.45 77.60 -9.11
C LEU A 133 -15.90 77.46 -7.64
N ARG A 134 -16.93 78.26 -7.29
CA ARG A 134 -17.41 78.75 -5.98
C ARG A 134 -17.55 77.75 -4.78
N PRO A 135 -17.53 78.23 -3.51
CA PRO A 135 -17.12 77.45 -2.32
C PRO A 135 -18.09 76.43 -1.67
N PRO A 136 -19.44 76.55 -1.69
CA PRO A 136 -20.27 75.63 -0.89
C PRO A 136 -20.64 74.32 -1.60
N ILE A 137 -20.83 74.34 -2.93
CA ILE A 137 -21.19 73.13 -3.72
C ILE A 137 -19.99 72.18 -3.88
N THR A 138 -18.77 72.69 -3.76
CA THR A 138 -17.53 71.89 -3.86
C THR A 138 -17.28 71.03 -2.62
N PHE A 139 -17.75 71.43 -1.44
CA PHE A 139 -17.59 70.65 -0.21
C PHE A 139 -18.42 69.35 -0.22
N ILE A 140 -19.71 69.43 -0.58
CA ILE A 140 -20.59 68.25 -0.66
C ILE A 140 -20.09 67.26 -1.73
N ARG A 141 -19.59 67.76 -2.86
CA ARG A 141 -18.97 66.92 -3.91
C ARG A 141 -17.70 66.24 -3.41
N ARG A 142 -16.83 66.94 -2.70
CA ARG A 142 -15.63 66.37 -2.07
C ARG A 142 -15.98 65.30 -1.03
N LEU A 143 -16.99 65.56 -0.18
CA LEU A 143 -17.46 64.60 0.82
C LEU A 143 -18.05 63.34 0.16
N ARG A 144 -18.88 63.48 -0.87
CA ARG A 144 -19.40 62.33 -1.64
C ARG A 144 -18.27 61.54 -2.31
N HIS A 145 -17.26 62.21 -2.86
CA HIS A 145 -16.08 61.53 -3.41
C HIS A 145 -15.28 60.80 -2.34
N TYR A 146 -15.10 61.43 -1.17
CA TYR A 146 -14.41 60.81 -0.03
C TYR A 146 -15.15 59.58 0.49
N ILE A 147 -16.48 59.64 0.62
CA ILE A 147 -17.32 58.49 0.99
C ILE A 147 -17.19 57.36 -0.03
N LYS A 148 -17.24 57.66 -1.34
CA LYS A 148 -17.05 56.65 -2.40
C LYS A 148 -15.65 56.04 -2.38
N TYR A 149 -14.62 56.84 -2.11
CA TYR A 149 -13.24 56.37 -1.96
C TYR A 149 -13.09 55.46 -0.73
N LEU A 150 -13.70 55.81 0.41
CA LEU A 150 -13.69 54.99 1.62
C LEU A 150 -14.43 53.67 1.40
N GLN A 151 -15.58 53.69 0.70
CA GLN A 151 -16.30 52.48 0.28
C GLN A 151 -15.42 51.59 -0.62
N PHE A 152 -14.64 52.16 -1.54
CA PHE A 152 -13.69 51.41 -2.37
C PHE A 152 -12.57 50.78 -1.53
N LEU A 153 -12.00 51.53 -0.58
CA LEU A 153 -10.94 51.03 0.29
C LEU A 153 -11.44 49.85 1.14
N VAL A 154 -12.61 50.00 1.77
CA VAL A 154 -13.25 48.94 2.57
C VAL A 154 -13.59 47.74 1.70
N GLY A 155 -14.18 47.94 0.53
CA GLY A 155 -14.49 46.86 -0.41
C GLY A 155 -13.24 46.10 -0.90
N SER A 156 -12.14 46.82 -1.13
CA SER A 156 -10.85 46.22 -1.52
C SER A 156 -10.22 45.43 -0.38
N ILE A 157 -10.27 45.94 0.86
CA ILE A 157 -9.80 45.21 2.05
C ILE A 157 -10.63 43.94 2.24
N ILE A 158 -11.97 44.01 2.14
CA ILE A 158 -12.84 42.84 2.24
C ILE A 158 -12.50 41.82 1.15
N TYR A 159 -12.34 42.25 -0.10
CA TYR A 159 -11.94 41.37 -1.20
C TYR A 159 -10.61 40.67 -0.92
N VAL A 160 -9.59 41.42 -0.49
CA VAL A 160 -8.27 40.85 -0.16
C VAL A 160 -8.39 39.88 1.01
N VAL A 161 -9.12 40.21 2.07
CA VAL A 161 -9.31 39.34 3.24
C VAL A 161 -10.08 38.07 2.87
N VAL A 162 -11.16 38.18 2.09
CA VAL A 162 -11.96 37.02 1.65
C VAL A 162 -11.15 36.15 0.70
N HIS A 163 -10.48 36.72 -0.30
CA HIS A 163 -9.64 35.97 -1.23
C HIS A 163 -8.46 35.32 -0.50
N PHE A 164 -7.83 36.02 0.44
CA PHE A 164 -6.77 35.48 1.27
C PHE A 164 -7.29 34.35 2.16
N SER A 165 -8.44 34.52 2.82
CA SER A 165 -9.06 33.48 3.64
C SER A 165 -9.44 32.25 2.82
N LEU A 166 -10.04 32.43 1.64
CA LEU A 166 -10.33 31.34 0.73
C LEU A 166 -9.05 30.64 0.27
N SER A 167 -8.01 31.40 -0.10
CA SER A 167 -6.71 30.83 -0.49
C SER A 167 -6.04 30.05 0.64
N LEU A 168 -6.19 30.52 1.90
CA LEU A 168 -5.72 29.80 3.08
C LEU A 168 -6.47 28.48 3.26
N MET A 169 -7.79 28.43 3.04
CA MET A 169 -8.56 27.18 3.11
C MET A 169 -8.13 26.13 2.08
N TYR A 170 -7.50 26.55 0.98
CA TYR A 170 -6.92 25.65 -0.02
C TYR A 170 -5.50 25.18 0.30
N LEU A 171 -4.87 25.68 1.37
CA LEU A 171 -3.57 25.16 1.79
C LEU A 171 -3.74 23.74 2.36
N PRO A 172 -2.87 22.77 1.99
CA PRO A 172 -2.91 21.39 2.47
C PRO A 172 -3.02 21.26 3.99
N ILE A 173 -2.35 22.16 4.72
CA ILE A 173 -2.34 22.22 6.18
C ILE A 173 -3.75 22.33 6.80
N PHE A 174 -4.74 22.85 6.08
CA PHE A 174 -6.12 22.97 6.56
C PHE A 174 -7.04 21.88 6.01
N TYR A 175 -7.03 21.62 4.70
CA TYR A 175 -8.01 20.68 4.12
C TYR A 175 -7.63 19.21 4.33
N VAL A 176 -6.35 18.85 4.41
CA VAL A 176 -5.93 17.45 4.63
C VAL A 176 -6.43 16.93 5.98
N PRO A 177 -6.30 17.64 7.12
CA PRO A 177 -6.89 17.19 8.37
C PRO A 177 -8.43 17.04 8.33
N VAL A 178 -9.13 17.86 7.54
CA VAL A 178 -10.58 17.71 7.33
C VAL A 178 -10.88 16.40 6.61
N ILE A 179 -10.09 16.02 5.61
CA ILE A 179 -10.19 14.72 4.92
C ILE A 179 -10.00 13.57 5.91
N TYR A 180 -9.01 13.65 6.80
CA TYR A 180 -8.81 12.63 7.85
C TYR A 180 -10.06 12.48 8.73
N ARG A 181 -10.67 13.58 9.17
CA ARG A 181 -11.91 13.53 9.98
C ARG A 181 -13.11 12.99 9.20
N PHE A 182 -13.21 13.34 7.92
CA PHE A 182 -14.23 12.80 7.02
C PHE A 182 -14.08 11.30 6.85
N ASN A 183 -12.88 10.80 6.51
CA ASN A 183 -12.60 9.37 6.34
C ASN A 183 -12.89 8.58 7.61
N TYR A 184 -12.48 9.08 8.78
CA TYR A 184 -12.84 8.49 10.07
C TYR A 184 -14.37 8.34 10.23
N SER A 185 -15.13 9.37 9.86
CA SER A 185 -16.59 9.33 9.94
C SER A 185 -17.20 8.34 8.93
N GLN A 186 -16.62 8.25 7.72
CA GLN A 186 -17.09 7.32 6.69
C GLN A 186 -16.81 5.87 7.05
N PHE A 187 -15.59 5.54 7.50
CA PHE A 187 -15.29 4.19 7.96
C PHE A 187 -16.18 3.77 9.12
N LYS A 188 -16.48 4.67 10.06
CA LYS A 188 -17.46 4.40 11.13
C LYS A 188 -18.85 4.08 10.57
N LYS A 189 -19.30 4.78 9.52
CA LYS A 189 -20.59 4.47 8.87
C LYS A 189 -20.56 3.10 8.20
N ILE A 190 -19.54 2.81 7.40
CA ILE A 190 -19.36 1.53 6.69
C ILE A 190 -19.36 0.37 7.70
N ILE A 191 -18.53 0.46 8.74
CA ILE A 191 -18.43 -0.59 9.77
C ILE A 191 -19.79 -0.84 10.44
N LYS A 192 -20.49 0.24 10.80
CA LYS A 192 -21.79 0.16 11.48
C LYS A 192 -22.90 -0.36 10.56
N SER A 193 -22.99 0.11 9.32
CA SER A 193 -24.04 -0.29 8.37
C SER A 193 -23.89 -1.74 7.93
N GLY A 194 -22.66 -2.19 7.68
CA GLY A 194 -22.40 -3.58 7.32
C GLY A 194 -22.46 -4.55 8.50
N GLN A 195 -22.60 -4.04 9.73
CA GLN A 195 -22.66 -4.84 10.97
C GLN A 195 -21.46 -5.78 11.14
N TYR A 196 -20.29 -5.35 10.67
CA TYR A 196 -19.06 -6.14 10.73
C TYR A 196 -18.63 -6.42 12.17
N LYS A 197 -18.14 -7.65 12.40
CA LYS A 197 -17.69 -8.12 13.72
C LYS A 197 -16.18 -8.14 13.87
N LEU A 198 -15.47 -8.04 12.75
CA LEU A 198 -14.01 -8.00 12.69
C LEU A 198 -13.57 -7.21 11.46
N ILE A 199 -12.43 -6.53 11.59
CA ILE A 199 -11.70 -5.93 10.47
C ILE A 199 -10.39 -6.69 10.29
N ILE A 200 -10.07 -7.09 9.07
CA ILE A 200 -8.78 -7.70 8.72
C ILE A 200 -8.05 -6.77 7.76
N LEU A 201 -6.77 -6.50 8.04
CA LEU A 201 -5.92 -5.68 7.18
C LEU A 201 -4.63 -6.42 6.84
N PRO A 202 -4.03 -6.15 5.67
CA PRO A 202 -2.70 -6.67 5.36
C PRO A 202 -1.60 -5.98 6.18
N GLU A 203 -1.79 -4.70 6.51
CA GLU A 203 -0.80 -3.86 7.16
C GLU A 203 -1.48 -2.72 7.95
N ASP A 204 -0.82 -2.21 8.99
CA ASP A 204 -1.15 -0.98 9.70
C ASP A 204 0.00 0.03 9.49
N ILE A 205 -0.23 0.97 8.57
CA ILE A 205 0.75 1.95 8.08
C ILE A 205 0.19 3.35 8.27
N VAL A 206 1.05 4.34 8.48
CA VAL A 206 0.60 5.74 8.55
C VAL A 206 -0.10 6.17 7.26
N GLY A 207 -1.14 6.98 7.36
CA GLY A 207 -1.95 7.40 6.23
C GLY A 207 -3.43 7.63 6.56
N LYS A 208 -4.23 7.81 5.50
CA LYS A 208 -5.66 8.15 5.58
C LYS A 208 -6.60 6.94 5.66
N VAL A 209 -6.06 5.72 5.67
CA VAL A 209 -6.85 4.48 5.56
C VAL A 209 -6.69 3.63 6.81
N THR A 210 -5.60 2.88 6.92
CA THR A 210 -5.45 1.79 7.90
C THR A 210 -5.57 2.27 9.36
N PRO A 211 -4.97 3.40 9.81
CA PRO A 211 -5.11 3.83 11.20
C PRO A 211 -6.51 4.40 11.49
N LEU A 212 -7.17 4.96 10.47
CA LEU A 212 -8.52 5.52 10.61
C LEU A 212 -9.59 4.44 10.67
N ILE A 213 -9.47 3.38 9.89
CA ILE A 213 -10.44 2.28 9.95
C ILE A 213 -10.27 1.45 11.22
N ILE A 214 -9.04 1.21 11.68
CA ILE A 214 -8.76 0.59 12.98
C ILE A 214 -9.40 1.42 14.10
N LYS A 215 -9.15 2.74 14.10
CA LYS A 215 -9.76 3.65 15.07
C LYS A 215 -11.29 3.65 14.99
N SER A 216 -11.85 3.59 13.79
CA SER A 216 -13.30 3.53 13.58
C SER A 216 -13.88 2.26 14.18
N GLY A 217 -13.24 1.11 13.94
CA GLY A 217 -13.56 -0.17 14.55
C GLY A 217 -13.54 -0.10 16.08
N HIS A 218 -12.46 0.42 16.67
CA HIS A 218 -12.36 0.59 18.12
C HIS A 218 -13.48 1.45 18.70
N SER A 219 -13.86 2.54 18.02
CA SER A 219 -14.97 3.40 18.46
C SER A 219 -16.34 2.71 18.41
N LEU A 220 -16.44 1.61 17.67
CA LEU A 220 -17.62 0.76 17.53
C LEU A 220 -17.45 -0.59 18.25
N LYS A 221 -16.34 -0.80 18.95
CA LYS A 221 -15.97 -2.07 19.61
C LYS A 221 -15.87 -3.26 18.64
N VAL A 222 -15.44 -2.98 17.41
CA VAL A 222 -15.09 -3.99 16.40
C VAL A 222 -13.57 -4.14 16.41
N PRO A 223 -13.03 -5.33 16.76
CA PRO A 223 -11.60 -5.57 16.76
C PRO A 223 -11.02 -5.58 15.34
N SER A 224 -9.70 -5.39 15.26
CA SER A 224 -8.95 -5.53 14.01
C SER A 224 -7.75 -6.47 14.13
N VAL A 225 -7.49 -7.24 13.08
CA VAL A 225 -6.36 -8.17 12.93
C VAL A 225 -5.51 -7.73 11.76
N ILE A 226 -4.19 -7.79 11.90
CA ILE A 226 -3.27 -7.70 10.77
C ILE A 226 -2.87 -9.11 10.35
N LEU A 227 -2.95 -9.39 9.04
CA LEU A 227 -2.38 -10.57 8.40
C LEU A 227 -1.26 -10.10 7.46
N PRO A 228 -0.01 -9.95 7.96
CA PRO A 228 1.10 -9.46 7.16
C PRO A 228 1.42 -10.43 6.03
N TYR A 229 1.63 -9.88 4.84
CA TYR A 229 2.11 -10.64 3.68
C TYR A 229 3.46 -10.13 3.15
N THR A 230 3.97 -9.05 3.73
CA THR A 230 5.25 -8.45 3.38
C THR A 230 6.05 -8.14 4.63
N ILE A 231 7.36 -8.04 4.44
CA ILE A 231 8.31 -7.55 5.43
C ILE A 231 8.61 -6.11 5.04
N ALA A 232 8.52 -5.18 6.00
CA ALA A 232 8.98 -3.82 5.79
C ALA A 232 9.50 -3.29 7.12
N ASN A 233 10.74 -2.79 7.09
CA ASN A 233 11.37 -2.14 8.23
C ASN A 233 11.35 -0.61 8.08
N GLN A 234 11.81 0.06 9.13
CA GLN A 234 11.98 1.51 9.13
C GLN A 234 12.93 2.01 8.04
N THR A 235 13.98 1.23 7.74
CA THR A 235 15.02 1.60 6.77
C THR A 235 14.44 1.72 5.37
N GLU A 236 13.64 0.76 4.92
CA GLU A 236 12.98 0.81 3.61
C GLU A 236 12.15 2.09 3.45
N ALA A 237 11.31 2.40 4.44
CA ALA A 237 10.51 3.63 4.44
C ALA A 237 11.38 4.89 4.46
N PHE A 238 12.53 4.87 5.14
CA PHE A 238 13.46 5.99 5.16
C PHE A 238 14.16 6.18 3.82
N GLN A 239 14.72 5.12 3.24
CA GLN A 239 15.41 5.16 1.94
C GLN A 239 14.46 5.66 0.84
N ALA A 240 13.21 5.20 0.82
CA ALA A 240 12.21 5.63 -0.17
C ALA A 240 11.80 7.11 -0.04
N LEU A 241 12.02 7.74 1.11
CA LEU A 241 11.56 9.11 1.40
C LEU A 241 12.68 10.13 1.53
N LYS A 242 13.91 9.71 1.83
CA LYS A 242 14.99 10.62 2.27
C LYS A 242 15.44 11.64 1.23
N ASP A 243 15.19 11.39 -0.05
CA ASP A 243 15.55 12.30 -1.15
C ASP A 243 14.34 13.05 -1.74
N ARG A 244 13.16 12.85 -1.16
CA ARG A 244 11.93 13.54 -1.55
C ARG A 244 11.76 14.82 -0.73
N ASP A 245 11.63 15.95 -1.44
CA ASP A 245 11.62 17.29 -0.86
C ASP A 245 10.45 17.54 0.08
N GLU A 246 9.28 17.05 -0.28
CA GLU A 246 8.02 17.21 0.45
C GLU A 246 8.05 16.60 1.86
N PHE A 247 8.98 15.67 2.12
CA PHE A 247 9.20 15.05 3.43
C PHE A 247 10.33 15.72 4.23
N GLN A 248 11.14 16.59 3.62
CA GLN A 248 12.29 17.20 4.30
C GLN A 248 11.85 18.18 5.39
N VAL A 249 12.41 18.01 6.59
CA VAL A 249 12.15 18.90 7.74
C VAL A 249 12.78 20.27 7.53
N LYS A 250 13.92 20.36 6.83
CA LYS A 250 14.64 21.63 6.63
C LYS A 250 14.05 22.52 5.53
N ARG A 251 13.38 21.95 4.52
CA ARG A 251 12.92 22.67 3.33
C ARG A 251 11.55 23.33 3.51
N HIS A 252 10.66 22.74 4.32
CA HIS A 252 9.30 23.24 4.52
C HIS A 252 9.07 23.79 5.93
N PHE A 253 8.52 25.00 6.03
CA PHE A 253 8.24 25.67 7.31
C PHE A 253 7.37 24.80 8.24
N PHE A 254 6.28 24.23 7.73
CA PHE A 254 5.39 23.39 8.53
C PHE A 254 6.04 22.06 8.93
N ASN A 255 6.81 21.42 8.04
CA ASN A 255 7.57 20.21 8.39
C ASN A 255 8.61 20.51 9.49
N LYS A 256 9.24 21.69 9.47
CA LYS A 256 10.17 22.12 10.52
C LYS A 256 9.48 22.23 11.87
N VAL A 257 8.33 22.88 11.92
CA VAL A 257 7.54 23.05 13.16
C VAL A 257 7.08 21.69 13.68
N ILE A 258 6.41 20.89 12.84
CA ILE A 258 5.90 19.58 13.23
C ILE A 258 7.06 18.63 13.59
N GLY A 259 8.15 18.60 12.83
CA GLY A 259 9.29 17.75 13.11
C GLY A 259 10.04 18.10 14.40
N ASN A 260 9.86 19.30 14.95
CA ASN A 260 10.39 19.67 16.26
C ASN A 260 9.44 19.27 17.41
N LEU A 261 8.13 19.37 17.19
CA LEU A 261 7.10 19.02 18.18
C LEU A 261 6.85 17.51 18.27
N CYS A 262 6.89 16.82 17.13
CA CYS A 262 6.54 15.42 16.97
C CYS A 262 7.79 14.61 16.60
N ARG A 263 8.75 14.51 17.52
CA ARG A 263 10.07 13.92 17.23
C ARG A 263 10.01 12.46 16.76
N SER A 264 9.03 11.67 17.21
CA SER A 264 8.85 10.28 16.75
C SER A 264 8.49 10.16 15.27
N TRP A 265 7.98 11.23 14.65
CA TRP A 265 7.69 11.26 13.21
C TRP A 265 8.92 11.57 12.37
N VAL A 266 10.07 11.82 12.99
CA VAL A 266 11.30 12.23 12.30
C VAL A 266 12.36 11.14 12.38
N MET A 267 12.93 10.81 11.22
CA MET A 267 14.14 10.00 11.10
C MET A 267 15.23 10.83 10.44
N LYS A 268 16.49 10.50 10.72
CA LYS A 268 17.64 11.25 10.20
C LYS A 268 18.82 10.32 9.98
N ASP A 269 19.64 10.69 9.01
CA ASP A 269 21.02 10.23 8.87
C ASP A 269 21.96 11.44 9.02
N GLU A 270 23.22 11.30 8.58
CA GLU A 270 24.22 12.36 8.63
C GLU A 270 23.84 13.61 7.83
N THR A 271 23.08 13.45 6.75
CA THR A 271 22.81 14.50 5.76
C THR A 271 21.34 14.91 5.69
N ARG A 272 20.42 13.99 5.98
CA ARG A 272 18.97 14.13 5.81
C ARG A 272 18.24 14.11 7.16
N ARG A 273 17.14 14.87 7.22
CA ARG A 273 16.18 14.85 8.34
C ARG A 273 14.77 14.89 7.75
N VAL A 274 14.07 13.78 7.89
CA VAL A 274 12.88 13.43 7.10
C VAL A 274 11.72 13.25 8.05
N LEU A 275 10.55 13.79 7.69
CA LEU A 275 9.29 13.53 8.36
C LEU A 275 8.61 12.35 7.64
N ARG A 276 8.06 11.37 8.37
CA ARG A 276 7.47 10.17 7.77
C ARG A 276 6.33 10.47 6.78
N LEU A 277 5.57 11.54 7.04
CA LEU A 277 4.54 12.11 6.17
C LEU A 277 4.65 13.63 6.19
N PRO A 278 4.18 14.36 5.16
CA PRO A 278 4.10 15.82 5.20
C PRO A 278 3.32 16.34 6.42
N ALA A 279 3.66 17.52 6.91
CA ALA A 279 3.13 18.09 8.15
C ALA A 279 1.60 18.02 8.27
N GLU A 280 0.88 18.32 7.18
CA GLU A 280 -0.57 18.31 7.13
C GLU A 280 -1.19 16.93 7.37
N HIS A 281 -0.51 15.87 6.97
CA HIS A 281 -0.92 14.50 7.25
C HIS A 281 -0.65 14.12 8.71
N VAL A 282 0.50 14.52 9.25
CA VAL A 282 0.82 14.33 10.67
C VAL A 282 -0.24 15.02 11.54
N ILE A 283 -0.62 16.26 11.22
CA ILE A 283 -1.72 16.96 11.90
C ILE A 283 -3.04 16.19 11.77
N GLY A 284 -3.33 15.61 10.60
CA GLY A 284 -4.48 14.73 10.39
C GLY A 284 -4.51 13.55 11.36
N HIS A 285 -3.38 12.88 11.58
CA HIS A 285 -3.23 11.82 12.58
C HIS A 285 -3.41 12.31 14.01
N LEU A 286 -2.85 13.48 14.36
CA LEU A 286 -2.98 14.07 15.69
C LEU A 286 -4.44 14.44 16.00
N ILE A 287 -5.12 15.14 15.08
CA ILE A 287 -6.52 15.56 15.24
C ILE A 287 -7.44 14.35 15.36
N THR A 288 -7.22 13.34 14.53
CA THR A 288 -8.00 12.11 14.60
C THR A 288 -7.49 11.16 15.67
N ARG A 289 -6.46 11.50 16.47
CA ARG A 289 -5.76 10.62 17.44
C ARG A 289 -5.59 9.20 16.91
N SER A 290 -5.01 9.09 15.71
CA SER A 290 -4.67 7.83 15.04
C SER A 290 -3.15 7.70 14.81
N SER A 291 -2.35 8.59 15.40
CA SER A 291 -0.88 8.50 15.36
C SER A 291 -0.40 7.20 16.01
N PRO A 292 0.33 6.34 15.30
CA PRO A 292 0.89 5.14 15.91
C PRO A 292 1.99 5.49 16.93
N PRO A 293 2.31 4.59 17.87
CA PRO A 293 3.47 4.70 18.76
C PRO A 293 4.78 4.97 18.00
N ASP A 294 5.01 4.25 16.90
CA ASP A 294 6.18 4.41 16.04
C ASP A 294 5.75 4.60 14.57
N PRO A 295 5.68 5.85 14.07
CA PRO A 295 5.30 6.14 12.68
C PRO A 295 6.16 5.49 11.60
N TRP A 296 7.41 5.13 11.93
CA TRP A 296 8.34 4.57 10.96
C TRP A 296 8.23 3.06 10.84
N MET A 297 7.80 2.38 11.91
CA MET A 297 7.63 0.93 11.91
C MET A 297 6.25 0.54 11.39
N MET A 298 6.22 -0.34 10.38
CA MET A 298 4.98 -0.94 9.91
C MET A 298 4.36 -1.80 11.02
N ASN A 299 3.03 -1.83 11.09
CA ASN A 299 2.26 -2.58 12.09
C ASN A 299 2.42 -2.10 13.54
N SER A 300 3.05 -0.94 13.77
CA SER A 300 3.22 -0.37 15.11
C SER A 300 1.93 0.21 15.70
N GLY A 301 0.91 0.46 14.87
CA GLY A 301 -0.32 1.13 15.24
C GLY A 301 -1.23 0.33 16.19
N TYR A 302 -2.53 0.61 16.16
CA TYR A 302 -3.44 0.17 17.23
C TYR A 302 -4.24 -1.09 16.91
N ALA A 303 -3.89 -1.85 15.86
CA ALA A 303 -4.54 -3.13 15.64
C ALA A 303 -4.54 -4.02 16.91
N ASN A 304 -5.60 -4.82 17.08
CA ASN A 304 -5.75 -5.61 18.30
C ASN A 304 -4.71 -6.72 18.38
N VAL A 305 -4.39 -7.33 17.25
CA VAL A 305 -3.37 -8.38 17.12
C VAL A 305 -2.81 -8.40 15.70
N ILE A 306 -1.60 -8.90 15.58
CA ILE A 306 -0.92 -9.23 14.33
C ILE A 306 -0.77 -10.76 14.32
N ALA A 307 -1.36 -11.41 13.33
CA ALA A 307 -1.21 -12.85 13.13
C ALA A 307 0.10 -13.08 12.38
N ILE A 308 1.09 -13.59 13.09
CA ILE A 308 2.46 -13.78 12.60
C ILE A 308 2.58 -15.15 11.95
N GLU A 309 3.26 -15.22 10.82
CA GLU A 309 3.46 -16.47 10.08
C GLU A 309 4.31 -17.50 10.84
N ASN A 310 5.46 -17.09 11.37
CA ASN A 310 6.46 -18.01 11.90
C ASN A 310 7.30 -17.35 13.02
N GLU A 311 8.13 -18.16 13.66
CA GLU A 311 9.02 -17.76 14.75
C GLU A 311 10.00 -16.68 14.30
N LYS A 312 10.58 -16.79 13.10
CA LYS A 312 11.55 -15.81 12.60
C LYS A 312 10.93 -14.42 12.46
N MET A 313 9.72 -14.32 11.92
CA MET A 313 9.00 -13.05 11.82
C MET A 313 8.56 -12.53 13.17
N PHE A 314 8.23 -13.41 14.12
CA PHE A 314 7.92 -12.99 15.48
C PHE A 314 9.15 -12.30 16.12
N GLU A 315 10.33 -12.89 15.99
CA GLU A 315 11.59 -12.31 16.45
C GLU A 315 11.91 -11.01 15.72
N TYR A 316 11.77 -10.99 14.40
CA TYR A 316 11.96 -9.79 13.58
C TYR A 316 11.13 -8.61 14.08
N TYR A 317 9.82 -8.79 14.23
CA TYR A 317 8.92 -7.74 14.69
C TYR A 317 9.18 -7.35 16.15
N ARG A 318 9.53 -8.32 17.01
CA ARG A 318 9.90 -8.06 18.40
C ARG A 318 11.15 -7.18 18.49
N ASN A 319 12.20 -7.51 17.73
CA ASN A 319 13.46 -6.75 17.67
C ASN A 319 13.24 -5.36 17.07
N SER A 320 12.23 -5.24 16.20
CA SER A 320 11.70 -4.01 15.63
C SER A 320 10.83 -3.18 16.60
N GLY A 321 10.68 -3.61 17.86
CA GLY A 321 9.97 -2.86 18.90
C GLY A 321 8.46 -3.09 18.95
N ILE A 322 7.93 -4.04 18.17
CA ILE A 322 6.52 -4.43 18.28
C ILE A 322 6.33 -5.28 19.56
N PRO A 323 5.40 -4.90 20.46
CA PRO A 323 5.17 -5.66 21.69
C PRO A 323 4.73 -7.09 21.40
N ALA A 324 5.36 -8.08 22.04
CA ALA A 324 5.00 -9.50 21.94
C ALA A 324 3.51 -9.76 22.25
N SER A 325 2.92 -8.98 23.16
CA SER A 325 1.49 -9.08 23.51
C SER A 325 0.53 -8.72 22.36
N LYS A 326 1.03 -8.08 21.29
CA LYS A 326 0.26 -7.78 20.07
C LYS A 326 0.42 -8.84 19.00
N MET A 327 1.27 -9.85 19.19
CA MET A 327 1.61 -10.81 18.16
C MET A 327 1.14 -12.21 18.55
N LYS A 328 0.63 -12.95 17.58
CA LYS A 328 0.28 -14.37 17.75
C LYS A 328 0.77 -15.14 16.55
N ILE A 329 1.64 -16.13 16.76
CA ILE A 329 2.05 -17.03 15.69
C ILE A 329 0.84 -17.90 15.30
N THR A 330 0.42 -17.80 14.05
CA THR A 330 -0.70 -18.55 13.48
C THR A 330 -0.32 -19.28 12.20
N GLY A 331 0.84 -19.02 11.60
CA GLY A 331 1.00 -19.27 10.18
C GLY A 331 0.23 -18.26 9.34
N ALA A 332 0.44 -18.30 8.03
CA ALA A 332 -0.30 -17.52 7.05
C ALA A 332 -1.11 -18.43 6.12
N CYS A 333 -2.11 -17.87 5.45
CA CYS A 333 -2.94 -18.69 4.54
C CYS A 333 -2.16 -19.24 3.34
N TYR A 334 -1.06 -18.59 2.92
CA TYR A 334 -0.18 -19.18 1.91
C TYR A 334 0.64 -20.35 2.46
N ASP A 335 0.91 -20.44 3.77
CA ASP A 335 1.67 -21.57 4.33
C ASP A 335 0.92 -22.90 4.11
N ASP A 336 -0.42 -22.86 4.13
CA ASP A 336 -1.24 -24.04 3.82
C ASP A 336 -1.12 -24.45 2.35
N ASN A 337 -1.03 -23.48 1.44
CA ASN A 337 -0.78 -23.73 0.01
C ASN A 337 0.64 -24.27 -0.22
N LEU A 338 1.64 -23.63 0.38
CA LEU A 338 3.04 -24.07 0.32
C LEU A 338 3.18 -25.50 0.85
N ALA A 339 2.57 -25.80 2.01
CA ALA A 339 2.54 -27.13 2.59
C ALA A 339 1.94 -28.16 1.61
N TYR A 340 0.78 -27.84 1.02
CA TYR A 340 0.14 -28.71 0.04
C TYR A 340 1.06 -29.01 -1.15
N TYR A 341 1.66 -27.99 -1.76
CA TYR A 341 2.52 -28.18 -2.94
C TYR A 341 3.84 -28.87 -2.59
N CYS A 342 4.44 -28.58 -1.43
CA CYS A 342 5.64 -29.28 -0.98
C CYS A 342 5.38 -30.77 -0.72
N MET A 343 4.25 -31.11 -0.10
CA MET A 343 3.89 -32.51 0.19
C MET A 343 3.54 -33.30 -1.09
N ASN A 344 3.03 -32.63 -2.13
CA ASN A 344 2.59 -33.24 -3.37
C ASN A 344 3.45 -32.83 -4.59
N LYS A 345 4.73 -32.52 -4.35
CA LYS A 345 5.59 -31.81 -5.31
C LYS A 345 5.68 -32.47 -6.68
N GLU A 346 5.86 -33.78 -6.74
CA GLU A 346 6.02 -34.51 -8.01
C GLU A 346 4.73 -34.49 -8.85
N SER A 347 3.58 -34.80 -8.24
CA SER A 347 2.29 -34.81 -8.94
C SER A 347 1.86 -33.42 -9.37
N GLU A 348 2.04 -32.42 -8.50
CA GLU A 348 1.67 -31.03 -8.77
C GLU A 348 2.59 -30.39 -9.82
N ARG A 349 3.88 -30.77 -9.86
CA ARG A 349 4.78 -30.40 -10.96
C ARG A 349 4.32 -31.02 -12.28
N GLY A 350 3.90 -32.29 -12.28
CA GLY A 350 3.33 -32.93 -13.47
C GLY A 350 2.12 -32.19 -14.02
N GLN A 351 1.19 -31.77 -13.14
CA GLN A 351 0.04 -30.95 -13.52
C GLN A 351 0.46 -29.57 -14.06
N LEU A 352 1.38 -28.89 -13.36
CA LEU A 352 1.93 -27.60 -13.80
C LEU A 352 2.54 -27.71 -15.21
N TYR A 353 3.28 -28.78 -15.49
CA TYR A 353 3.91 -28.99 -16.78
C TYR A 353 2.89 -29.24 -17.88
N GLN A 354 1.82 -30.00 -17.58
CA GLN A 354 0.70 -30.17 -18.51
C GLN A 354 0.00 -28.83 -18.81
N GLU A 355 -0.29 -28.03 -17.78
CA GLU A 355 -0.90 -26.70 -17.92
C GLU A 355 -0.05 -25.75 -18.78
N LEU A 356 1.28 -25.83 -18.63
CA LEU A 356 2.24 -24.99 -19.35
C LEU A 356 2.70 -25.58 -20.69
N GLY A 357 2.23 -26.77 -21.06
CA GLY A 357 2.65 -27.46 -22.29
C GLY A 357 4.12 -27.91 -22.29
N ILE A 358 4.75 -28.05 -21.13
CA ILE A 358 6.12 -28.54 -20.97
C ILE A 358 6.13 -30.06 -21.17
N LYS A 359 6.98 -30.54 -22.08
CA LYS A 359 7.09 -31.98 -22.44
C LYS A 359 8.25 -32.71 -21.76
N SER A 360 9.07 -32.00 -20.99
CA SER A 360 10.21 -32.59 -20.27
C SER A 360 9.82 -33.02 -18.86
N ASN A 361 10.70 -33.77 -18.21
CA ASN A 361 10.61 -34.13 -16.80
C ASN A 361 11.72 -33.45 -15.96
N LYS A 362 12.39 -32.46 -16.52
CA LYS A 362 13.49 -31.76 -15.84
C LYS A 362 12.98 -31.04 -14.59
N PRO A 363 13.81 -30.83 -13.56
CA PRO A 363 13.53 -29.81 -12.53
C PRO A 363 13.36 -28.43 -13.18
N PHE A 364 12.84 -27.44 -12.45
CA PHE A 364 12.75 -26.08 -12.98
C PHE A 364 13.38 -25.02 -12.08
N PHE A 365 14.00 -24.06 -12.75
CA PHE A 365 14.56 -22.84 -12.19
C PHE A 365 13.50 -21.74 -12.34
N LEU A 366 13.04 -21.19 -11.22
CA LEU A 366 12.07 -20.10 -11.21
C LEU A 366 12.77 -18.75 -11.15
N ILE A 367 12.38 -17.84 -12.04
CA ILE A 367 12.77 -16.43 -11.99
C ILE A 367 11.54 -15.62 -11.58
N GLY A 368 11.57 -15.01 -10.39
CA GLY A 368 10.59 -13.98 -10.01
C GLY A 368 11.00 -12.65 -10.63
N GLY A 369 10.08 -11.93 -11.27
CA GLY A 369 10.38 -10.64 -11.88
C GLY A 369 10.77 -9.57 -10.86
N PHE A 370 11.66 -8.66 -11.26
CA PHE A 370 11.97 -7.47 -10.48
C PHE A 370 10.89 -6.39 -10.66
N PRO A 371 10.63 -5.57 -9.62
CA PRO A 371 9.72 -4.43 -9.74
C PRO A 371 10.29 -3.34 -10.66
N ASN A 372 9.42 -2.50 -11.23
CA ASN A 372 9.86 -1.32 -11.99
C ASN A 372 10.36 -0.22 -11.04
N GLN A 373 11.60 -0.37 -10.57
CA GLN A 373 12.30 0.63 -9.74
C GLN A 373 13.22 1.53 -10.56
N ILE A 374 13.41 1.25 -11.85
CA ILE A 374 14.29 2.02 -12.74
C ILE A 374 13.89 3.50 -12.77
N THR A 375 12.58 3.78 -12.72
CA THR A 375 12.04 5.15 -12.69
C THR A 375 12.02 5.79 -11.29
N ALA A 376 12.37 5.04 -10.25
CA ALA A 376 12.26 5.46 -8.86
C ALA A 376 13.58 6.01 -8.28
N ASN A 377 14.59 6.29 -9.12
CA ASN A 377 15.93 6.72 -8.73
C ASN A 377 16.53 5.80 -7.65
N PRO A 378 16.76 4.51 -7.97
CA PRO A 378 17.33 3.58 -7.01
C PRO A 378 18.75 4.01 -6.62
N PRO A 379 19.26 3.58 -5.45
CA PRO A 379 20.63 3.89 -5.02
C PRO A 379 21.71 3.52 -6.06
N GLY A 380 21.50 2.44 -6.80
CA GLY A 380 22.34 2.03 -7.92
C GLY A 380 21.56 1.19 -8.93
N PHE A 381 22.11 1.04 -10.13
CA PHE A 381 21.60 0.14 -11.17
C PHE A 381 22.72 -0.11 -12.19
N ASP A 382 23.14 -1.37 -12.35
CA ASP A 382 24.32 -1.76 -13.15
C ASP A 382 24.06 -1.81 -14.68
N PHE A 383 22.84 -1.50 -15.11
CA PHE A 383 22.33 -1.71 -16.46
C PHE A 383 21.81 -0.42 -17.08
N GLU A 384 21.81 -0.35 -18.41
CA GLU A 384 21.27 0.82 -19.13
C GLU A 384 19.75 0.90 -18.99
N ASP A 385 19.08 -0.24 -19.10
CA ASP A 385 17.62 -0.36 -18.99
C ASP A 385 17.20 -1.79 -18.57
N ALA A 386 15.90 -2.04 -18.60
CA ALA A 386 15.35 -3.36 -18.28
C ALA A 386 15.75 -4.44 -19.29
N GLU A 387 15.91 -4.10 -20.57
CA GLU A 387 16.28 -5.08 -21.61
C GLU A 387 17.72 -5.53 -21.45
N ASP A 388 18.64 -4.60 -21.15
CA ASP A 388 20.03 -4.89 -20.82
C ASP A 388 20.14 -5.79 -19.57
N ALA A 389 19.38 -5.49 -18.51
CA ALA A 389 19.30 -6.35 -17.33
C ALA A 389 18.83 -7.78 -17.67
N VAL A 390 17.78 -7.92 -18.48
CA VAL A 390 17.28 -9.23 -18.93
C VAL A 390 18.31 -9.96 -19.79
N ASN A 391 19.01 -9.27 -20.70
CA ASN A 391 20.07 -9.84 -21.52
C ASN A 391 21.17 -10.45 -20.65
N PHE A 392 21.62 -9.71 -19.64
CA PHE A 392 22.63 -10.17 -18.70
C PHE A 392 22.16 -11.38 -17.88
N ILE A 393 20.96 -11.32 -17.30
CA ILE A 393 20.40 -12.40 -16.49
C ILE A 393 20.26 -13.68 -17.31
N VAL A 394 19.67 -13.59 -18.51
CA VAL A 394 19.48 -14.76 -19.38
C VAL A 394 20.82 -15.34 -19.82
N GLY A 395 21.82 -14.51 -20.12
CA GLY A 395 23.16 -14.98 -20.44
C GLY A 395 23.81 -15.78 -19.31
N CYS A 396 23.60 -15.37 -18.05
CA CYS A 396 24.10 -16.13 -16.89
C CYS A 396 23.35 -17.45 -16.66
N LEU A 397 22.09 -17.55 -17.12
CA LEU A 397 21.25 -18.74 -16.95
C LEU A 397 21.53 -19.84 -17.99
N ASP A 398 22.35 -19.57 -19.01
CA ASP A 398 22.65 -20.55 -20.07
C ASP A 398 23.21 -21.87 -19.51
N VAL A 399 23.96 -21.81 -18.42
CA VAL A 399 24.52 -23.00 -17.74
C VAL A 399 23.45 -23.96 -17.23
N PHE A 400 22.22 -23.49 -16.99
CA PHE A 400 21.12 -24.30 -16.45
C PHE A 400 20.19 -24.87 -17.53
N LYS A 401 20.19 -24.35 -18.76
CA LYS A 401 19.22 -24.74 -19.81
C LYS A 401 19.23 -26.23 -20.18
N LYS A 402 20.37 -26.88 -19.98
CA LYS A 402 20.50 -28.33 -20.21
C LYS A 402 19.72 -29.14 -19.18
N ASP A 403 19.81 -28.75 -17.91
CA ASP A 403 19.37 -29.55 -16.78
C ASP A 403 18.05 -29.08 -16.16
N TYR A 404 17.63 -27.84 -16.45
CA TYR A 404 16.41 -27.23 -15.93
C TYR A 404 15.50 -26.71 -17.04
N GLU A 405 14.19 -26.75 -16.79
CA GLU A 405 13.27 -25.83 -17.43
C GLU A 405 13.38 -24.45 -16.77
N ILE A 406 13.40 -23.38 -17.56
CA ILE A 406 13.50 -22.02 -17.03
C ILE A 406 12.14 -21.34 -17.15
N ILE A 407 11.56 -20.99 -16.01
CA ILE A 407 10.22 -20.41 -15.92
C ILE A 407 10.31 -19.01 -15.32
N PHE A 408 9.68 -18.04 -15.97
CA PHE A 408 9.63 -16.65 -15.54
C PHE A 408 8.22 -16.27 -15.08
N ARG A 409 8.15 -15.62 -13.91
CA ARG A 409 6.93 -15.04 -13.33
C ARG A 409 7.13 -13.54 -13.18
N PRO A 410 6.50 -12.66 -14.00
CA PRO A 410 6.68 -11.23 -13.91
C PRO A 410 6.18 -10.66 -12.58
N HIS A 411 6.75 -9.53 -12.16
CA HIS A 411 6.30 -8.80 -11.00
C HIS A 411 4.96 -8.09 -11.31
N PRO A 412 3.99 -8.01 -10.38
CA PRO A 412 2.72 -7.31 -10.61
C PRO A 412 2.88 -5.83 -11.00
N ASN A 413 3.95 -5.18 -10.53
CA ASN A 413 4.28 -3.78 -10.85
C ASN A 413 5.13 -3.61 -12.13
N PHE A 414 5.44 -4.69 -12.86
CA PHE A 414 6.21 -4.63 -14.10
C PHE A 414 5.85 -5.79 -15.04
N LEU A 415 4.61 -5.80 -15.54
CA LEU A 415 4.09 -6.90 -16.36
C LEU A 415 4.74 -6.95 -17.74
N GLU A 416 5.17 -5.80 -18.26
CA GLU A 416 5.89 -5.63 -19.53
C GLU A 416 7.21 -6.41 -19.55
N LEU A 417 7.76 -6.75 -18.37
CA LEU A 417 8.95 -7.59 -18.26
C LEU A 417 8.76 -8.98 -18.92
N SER A 418 7.50 -9.43 -19.03
CA SER A 418 7.10 -10.63 -19.78
C SER A 418 7.63 -10.64 -21.21
N ASP A 419 7.55 -9.51 -21.92
CA ASP A 419 7.90 -9.44 -23.33
C ASP A 419 9.40 -9.59 -23.55
N TYR A 420 10.22 -9.02 -22.66
CA TYR A 420 11.68 -9.15 -22.72
C TYR A 420 12.14 -10.59 -22.49
N PHE A 421 11.57 -11.29 -21.50
CA PHE A 421 11.89 -12.70 -21.25
C PHE A 421 11.35 -13.63 -22.35
N ALA A 422 10.13 -13.37 -22.85
CA ALA A 422 9.56 -14.15 -23.95
C ALA A 422 10.39 -14.05 -25.25
N LYS A 423 10.90 -12.86 -25.59
CA LYS A 423 11.82 -12.65 -26.73
C LYS A 423 13.12 -13.47 -26.61
N LYS A 424 13.49 -13.89 -25.41
CA LYS A 424 14.64 -14.76 -25.13
C LYS A 424 14.28 -16.25 -25.06
N ASN A 425 13.08 -16.62 -25.49
CA ASN A 425 12.54 -17.98 -25.43
C ASN A 425 12.47 -18.54 -24.00
N ILE A 426 12.28 -17.68 -23.01
CA ILE A 426 11.99 -18.10 -21.63
C ILE A 426 10.47 -18.23 -21.48
N LEU A 427 10.03 -19.33 -20.89
CA LEU A 427 8.61 -19.57 -20.65
C LEU A 427 8.07 -18.56 -19.63
N VAL A 428 7.04 -17.81 -20.00
CA VAL A 428 6.40 -16.81 -19.12
C VAL A 428 5.06 -17.33 -18.61
N THR A 429 4.79 -17.18 -17.32
CA THR A 429 3.52 -17.58 -16.72
C THR A 429 3.04 -16.58 -15.68
N GLN A 430 1.72 -16.53 -15.47
CA GLN A 430 1.07 -15.75 -14.42
C GLN A 430 0.51 -16.63 -13.28
N ILE A 431 0.80 -17.93 -13.30
CA ILE A 431 0.40 -18.88 -12.25
C ILE A 431 0.82 -18.36 -10.86
N ASP A 432 0.03 -18.72 -9.84
CA ASP A 432 0.23 -18.30 -8.45
C ASP A 432 1.68 -18.56 -7.99
N THR A 433 2.31 -17.52 -7.45
CA THR A 433 3.72 -17.55 -7.07
C THR A 433 4.00 -18.54 -5.94
N ALA A 434 3.06 -18.80 -5.03
CA ALA A 434 3.27 -19.78 -3.97
C ALA A 434 3.36 -21.21 -4.56
N ARG A 435 2.54 -21.54 -5.57
CA ARG A 435 2.66 -22.80 -6.33
C ARG A 435 4.01 -22.90 -7.03
N LEU A 436 4.41 -21.85 -7.74
CA LEU A 436 5.68 -21.86 -8.49
C LEU A 436 6.89 -22.01 -7.55
N VAL A 437 6.93 -21.26 -6.45
CA VAL A 437 8.05 -21.32 -5.49
C VAL A 437 8.13 -22.68 -4.79
N ALA A 438 7.01 -23.26 -4.36
CA ALA A 438 7.03 -24.58 -3.70
C ALA A 438 7.50 -25.72 -4.63
N LEU A 439 7.14 -25.64 -5.92
CA LEU A 439 7.47 -26.67 -6.91
C LEU A 439 8.84 -26.50 -7.56
N SER A 440 9.46 -25.32 -7.47
CA SER A 440 10.77 -25.05 -8.07
C SER A 440 11.91 -25.75 -7.34
N ASP A 441 13.05 -25.86 -8.02
CA ASP A 441 14.25 -26.47 -7.48
C ASP A 441 15.35 -25.44 -7.18
N VAL A 442 15.28 -24.30 -7.87
CA VAL A 442 16.06 -23.08 -7.62
C VAL A 442 15.14 -21.87 -7.80
N TYR A 443 15.38 -20.81 -7.02
CA TYR A 443 14.67 -19.56 -7.14
C TYR A 443 15.62 -18.36 -7.29
N LEU A 444 15.40 -17.54 -8.31
CA LEU A 444 15.99 -16.21 -8.43
C LEU A 444 14.94 -15.15 -8.06
N ALA A 445 15.28 -14.33 -7.07
CA ALA A 445 14.46 -13.23 -6.58
C ALA A 445 15.26 -11.93 -6.58
N PHE A 446 14.54 -10.81 -6.52
CA PHE A 446 15.11 -9.46 -6.47
C PHE A 446 14.55 -8.72 -5.25
N ALA A 447 15.20 -8.87 -4.09
CA ALA A 447 14.80 -8.24 -2.83
C ALA A 447 13.31 -8.45 -2.48
N SER A 448 12.81 -9.68 -2.66
CA SER A 448 11.38 -9.99 -2.57
C SER A 448 10.97 -10.59 -1.23
N ALA A 449 9.77 -10.23 -0.74
CA ALA A 449 9.13 -10.91 0.38
C ALA A 449 8.83 -12.39 0.11
N THR A 450 8.85 -12.85 -1.15
CA THR A 450 8.63 -14.27 -1.50
C THR A 450 9.85 -15.16 -1.21
N ILE A 451 11.02 -14.58 -0.89
CA ILE A 451 12.21 -15.34 -0.49
C ILE A 451 11.93 -16.15 0.78
N ARG A 452 11.14 -15.63 1.73
CA ARG A 452 10.72 -16.39 2.93
C ARG A 452 9.93 -17.66 2.59
N TRP A 453 9.17 -17.65 1.49
CA TRP A 453 8.47 -18.84 1.01
C TRP A 453 9.45 -19.87 0.47
N ALA A 454 10.45 -19.44 -0.29
CA ALA A 454 11.49 -20.33 -0.79
C ALA A 454 12.31 -20.94 0.37
N ILE A 455 12.66 -20.15 1.39
CA ILE A 455 13.32 -20.65 2.59
C ILE A 455 12.44 -21.69 3.30
N ALA A 456 11.16 -21.38 3.54
CA ALA A 456 10.20 -22.31 4.16
C ALA A 456 10.08 -23.63 3.39
N CYS A 457 10.12 -23.57 2.05
CA CYS A 457 10.07 -24.74 1.17
C CYS A 457 11.43 -25.47 1.04
N GLY A 458 12.52 -24.95 1.61
CA GLY A 458 13.87 -25.50 1.45
C GLY A 458 14.43 -25.35 0.03
N VAL A 459 14.05 -24.27 -0.68
CA VAL A 459 14.47 -24.00 -2.06
C VAL A 459 15.68 -23.07 -2.07
N PRO A 460 16.85 -23.52 -2.58
CA PRO A 460 18.02 -22.67 -2.81
C PRO A 460 17.67 -21.40 -3.57
N THR A 461 18.06 -20.26 -3.02
CA THR A 461 17.64 -18.94 -3.54
C THR A 461 18.83 -18.05 -3.81
N ILE A 462 18.84 -17.41 -4.98
CA ILE A 462 19.69 -16.26 -5.27
C ILE A 462 18.84 -15.00 -5.06
N ASN A 463 19.26 -14.15 -4.13
CA ASN A 463 18.66 -12.84 -3.91
C ASN A 463 19.55 -11.78 -4.57
N TYR A 464 19.15 -11.29 -5.74
CA TYR A 464 19.89 -10.29 -6.49
C TYR A 464 19.35 -8.89 -6.24
N ASP A 465 20.06 -8.11 -5.44
CA ASP A 465 19.78 -6.69 -5.21
C ASP A 465 20.43 -5.81 -6.28
N MET A 466 19.91 -5.88 -7.51
CA MET A 466 20.39 -5.06 -8.62
C MET A 466 20.18 -3.54 -8.43
N PHE A 467 19.39 -3.14 -7.43
CA PHE A 467 19.05 -1.75 -7.15
C PHE A 467 19.82 -1.16 -5.97
N TYR A 468 20.70 -1.94 -5.33
CA TYR A 468 21.56 -1.51 -4.22
C TYR A 468 20.78 -0.93 -3.03
N TYR A 469 19.59 -1.47 -2.73
CA TYR A 469 18.84 -1.05 -1.53
C TYR A 469 19.45 -1.58 -0.23
N ASP A 470 20.25 -2.64 -0.32
CA ASP A 470 21.04 -3.26 0.74
C ASP A 470 20.20 -3.79 1.91
N PHE A 471 18.99 -4.29 1.62
CA PHE A 471 18.09 -4.83 2.64
C PHE A 471 18.72 -5.99 3.40
N SER A 472 18.58 -5.99 4.73
CA SER A 472 19.22 -6.96 5.61
C SER A 472 18.38 -8.20 5.90
N ASP A 473 17.14 -8.28 5.39
CA ASP A 473 16.14 -9.26 5.84
C ASP A 473 16.60 -10.72 5.66
N TYR A 474 17.47 -11.00 4.67
CA TYR A 474 17.93 -12.36 4.34
C TYR A 474 19.46 -12.54 4.36
N LYS A 475 20.23 -11.52 4.76
CA LYS A 475 21.71 -11.57 4.71
C LYS A 475 22.31 -12.66 5.60
N GLU A 476 21.63 -13.00 6.69
CA GLU A 476 22.08 -13.98 7.67
C GLU A 476 21.44 -15.37 7.46
N VAL A 477 20.69 -15.58 6.38
CA VAL A 477 20.01 -16.86 6.12
C VAL A 477 20.92 -17.79 5.34
N ASN A 478 21.28 -18.91 5.96
CA ASN A 478 22.09 -19.91 5.28
C ASN A 478 21.32 -20.53 4.10
N GLY A 479 21.98 -20.56 2.94
CA GLY A 479 21.42 -21.04 1.68
C GLY A 479 20.57 -20.05 0.89
N VAL A 480 20.57 -18.77 1.30
CA VAL A 480 20.24 -17.64 0.42
C VAL A 480 21.53 -16.96 0.00
N LEU A 481 21.83 -16.96 -1.31
CA LEU A 481 22.98 -16.27 -1.87
C LEU A 481 22.58 -14.82 -2.16
N ASN A 482 22.99 -13.90 -1.28
CA ASN A 482 22.74 -12.47 -1.45
C ASN A 482 23.85 -11.86 -2.31
N VAL A 483 23.46 -11.22 -3.41
CA VAL A 483 24.38 -10.64 -4.40
C VAL A 483 23.87 -9.28 -4.84
N CYS A 484 24.78 -8.36 -5.16
CA CYS A 484 24.46 -6.98 -5.51
C CYS A 484 25.08 -6.55 -6.83
N THR A 485 26.29 -7.03 -7.13
CA THR A 485 27.00 -6.68 -8.39
C THR A 485 26.85 -7.76 -9.46
N LYS A 486 27.10 -7.39 -10.72
CA LYS A 486 27.16 -8.36 -11.84
C LYS A 486 28.13 -9.53 -11.60
N ASP A 487 29.28 -9.29 -10.99
CA ASP A 487 30.28 -10.34 -10.79
C ASP A 487 29.92 -11.26 -9.63
N GLU A 488 29.36 -10.72 -8.54
CA GLU A 488 28.77 -11.52 -7.47
C GLU A 488 27.63 -12.40 -7.98
N PHE A 489 26.78 -11.86 -8.86
CA PHE A 489 25.68 -12.61 -9.47
C PHE A 489 26.18 -13.79 -10.30
N LYS A 490 27.21 -13.60 -11.15
CA LYS A 490 27.84 -14.69 -11.89
C LYS A 490 28.42 -15.75 -10.96
N LEU A 491 29.09 -15.33 -9.87
CA LEU A 491 29.65 -16.24 -8.89
C LEU A 491 28.56 -17.08 -8.21
N ALA A 492 27.43 -16.47 -7.85
CA ALA A 492 26.29 -17.19 -7.27
C ALA A 492 25.67 -18.18 -8.26
N MET A 493 25.55 -17.81 -9.54
CA MET A 493 25.08 -18.74 -10.58
C MET A 493 26.01 -19.94 -10.73
N ASN A 494 27.32 -19.72 -10.77
CA ASN A 494 28.31 -20.81 -10.81
C ASN A 494 28.21 -21.69 -9.56
N THR A 495 28.10 -21.09 -8.38
CA THR A 495 27.97 -21.81 -7.10
C THR A 495 26.72 -22.72 -7.09
N ILE A 496 25.59 -22.25 -7.62
CA ILE A 496 24.37 -23.07 -7.71
C ILE A 496 24.49 -24.16 -8.79
N SER A 497 25.27 -23.92 -9.86
CA SER A 497 25.49 -24.92 -10.91
C SER A 497 26.43 -26.06 -10.48
N GLU A 498 27.28 -25.83 -9.49
CA GLU A 498 28.19 -26.84 -8.94
C GLU A 498 27.47 -27.78 -7.97
N GLN A 499 27.43 -29.07 -8.30
CA GLN A 499 26.62 -30.07 -7.57
C GLN A 499 26.97 -30.17 -6.08
N GLU A 500 28.26 -30.13 -5.71
CA GLU A 500 28.70 -30.21 -4.31
C GLU A 500 28.24 -28.99 -3.50
N GLN A 501 28.41 -27.79 -4.06
CA GLN A 501 27.98 -26.53 -3.43
C GLN A 501 26.46 -26.47 -3.31
N PHE A 502 25.73 -26.87 -4.35
CA PHE A 502 24.28 -26.95 -4.35
C PHE A 502 23.73 -27.86 -3.24
N ILE A 503 24.35 -29.04 -3.06
CA ILE A 503 23.98 -29.98 -1.99
C ILE A 503 24.28 -29.38 -0.61
N ALA A 504 25.42 -28.71 -0.44
CA ALA A 504 25.77 -28.04 0.81
C ALA A 504 24.75 -26.94 1.18
N ILE A 505 24.36 -26.11 0.20
CA ILE A 505 23.31 -25.09 0.35
C ILE A 505 21.97 -25.71 0.77
N LYS A 506 21.53 -26.79 0.09
CA LYS A 506 20.29 -27.48 0.46
C LYS A 506 20.33 -28.01 1.90
N LYS A 507 21.45 -28.59 2.32
CA LYS A 507 21.61 -29.11 3.69
C LYS A 507 21.50 -28.01 4.74
N GLN A 508 22.00 -26.81 4.46
CA GLN A 508 21.85 -25.66 5.35
C GLN A 508 20.39 -25.19 5.43
N LEU A 509 19.69 -25.11 4.30
CA LEU A 509 18.28 -24.71 4.26
C LEU A 509 17.35 -25.67 5.01
N GLU A 510 17.67 -26.96 5.09
CA GLU A 510 16.89 -27.91 5.89
C GLU A 510 16.83 -27.55 7.38
N ILE A 511 17.83 -26.83 7.88
CA ILE A 511 17.88 -26.30 9.25
C ILE A 511 17.04 -25.02 9.34
N GLU A 512 17.28 -24.08 8.43
CA GLU A 512 16.62 -22.77 8.40
C GLU A 512 15.10 -22.90 8.25
N LYS A 513 14.63 -23.72 7.31
CA LYS A 513 13.23 -23.74 6.86
C LYS A 513 12.20 -23.88 7.97
N ARG A 514 12.55 -24.57 9.06
CA ARG A 514 11.67 -24.82 10.22
C ARG A 514 11.28 -23.53 10.96
N GLN A 515 12.11 -22.49 10.90
CA GLN A 515 11.85 -21.21 11.56
C GLN A 515 11.13 -20.21 10.65
N TRP A 516 11.09 -20.49 9.35
CA TRP A 516 10.64 -19.57 8.31
C TRP A 516 9.27 -19.92 7.72
N GLY A 517 8.66 -21.05 8.10
CA GLY A 517 7.31 -21.38 7.67
C GLY A 517 6.63 -22.43 8.54
N ASN A 518 5.32 -22.30 8.71
CA ASN A 518 4.50 -23.27 9.42
C ASN A 518 3.75 -24.16 8.42
N LEU A 519 4.50 -25.03 7.73
CA LEU A 519 4.02 -25.84 6.60
C LEU A 519 3.29 -27.12 7.04
N ASP A 520 2.37 -27.00 8.00
CA ASP A 520 1.59 -28.13 8.54
C ASP A 520 0.14 -28.20 8.00
N GLY A 521 -0.24 -27.26 7.14
CA GLY A 521 -1.57 -27.17 6.53
C GLY A 521 -2.69 -26.73 7.49
N LYS A 522 -2.35 -26.14 8.64
CA LYS A 522 -3.31 -25.76 9.70
C LYS A 522 -3.34 -24.27 10.01
N SER A 523 -2.74 -23.43 9.17
CA SER A 523 -2.67 -21.98 9.40
C SER A 523 -4.04 -21.32 9.35
N ALA A 524 -4.90 -21.71 8.40
CA ALA A 524 -6.29 -21.25 8.34
C ALA A 524 -7.08 -21.57 9.62
N TYR A 525 -6.85 -22.74 10.23
CA TYR A 525 -7.49 -23.12 11.50
C TYR A 525 -7.01 -22.25 12.66
N ARG A 526 -5.69 -22.03 12.79
CA ARG A 526 -5.13 -21.16 13.83
C ARG A 526 -5.58 -19.70 13.68
N ILE A 527 -5.67 -19.20 12.45
CA ILE A 527 -6.22 -17.86 12.16
C ILE A 527 -7.70 -17.80 12.55
N ASN A 528 -8.50 -18.82 12.22
CA ASN A 528 -9.89 -18.90 12.65
C ASN A 528 -10.02 -18.90 14.19
N ASP A 529 -9.20 -19.67 14.90
CA ASP A 529 -9.22 -19.70 16.37
C ASP A 529 -8.89 -18.34 16.97
N LEU A 530 -7.90 -17.64 16.40
CA LEU A 530 -7.58 -16.26 16.78
C LEU A 530 -8.80 -15.33 16.57
N ILE A 531 -9.44 -15.43 15.41
CA ILE A 531 -10.62 -14.62 15.06
C ILE A 531 -11.80 -14.89 16.01
N ARG A 532 -12.10 -16.15 16.28
CA ARG A 532 -13.16 -16.53 17.24
C ARG A 532 -12.86 -15.95 18.61
N GLY A 533 -11.61 -16.06 19.06
CA GLY A 533 -11.15 -15.44 20.30
C GLY A 533 -11.47 -13.95 20.34
N LEU A 534 -11.12 -13.21 19.28
CA LEU A 534 -11.33 -11.76 19.21
C LEU A 534 -12.80 -11.34 19.14
N ILE A 535 -13.62 -12.03 18.33
CA ILE A 535 -15.05 -11.72 18.19
C ILE A 535 -15.77 -11.95 19.53
N HIS A 536 -15.34 -12.94 20.30
CA HIS A 536 -15.91 -13.29 21.60
C HIS A 536 -15.20 -12.65 22.81
N LEU A 537 -14.11 -11.88 22.60
CA LEU A 537 -13.38 -11.25 23.70
C LEU A 537 -14.34 -10.37 24.52
N LYS A 538 -14.51 -10.75 25.80
CA LYS A 538 -15.30 -9.97 26.74
C LYS A 538 -14.69 -8.57 26.87
N LYS A 539 -15.57 -7.58 26.86
CA LYS A 539 -15.28 -6.15 26.90
C LYS A 539 -14.26 -5.83 28.00
N VAL A 540 -13.05 -5.41 27.64
CA VAL A 540 -12.11 -4.78 28.59
C VAL A 540 -12.17 -3.27 28.37
N PRO A 541 -12.65 -2.47 29.35
CA PRO A 541 -12.58 -1.03 29.26
C PRO A 541 -11.11 -0.59 29.22
N ARG A 542 -10.64 -0.04 28.10
CA ARG A 542 -9.37 0.67 28.09
C ARG A 542 -9.60 2.05 28.71
N LYS A 543 -8.95 2.35 29.83
CA LYS A 543 -8.77 3.74 30.27
C LYS A 543 -7.92 4.43 29.21
N ALA A 544 -8.45 5.50 28.62
CA ALA A 544 -7.64 6.37 27.77
C ALA A 544 -6.62 7.06 28.68
N TYR A 545 -5.32 6.87 28.40
CA TYR A 545 -4.26 7.70 28.96
C TYR A 545 -4.09 8.94 28.09
#